data_AF-A0A6H9UPA2-F1
#
_entry.id   AF-A0A6H9UPA2-F1
#
_cell.length_a   1.000
_cell.length_b   1.000
_cell.length_c   1.000
_cell.angle_alpha   90.00
_cell.angle_beta   90.00
_cell.angle_gamma   90.00
#
_symmetry.space_group_name_H-M   'P 1'
#
loop_
_entity.id
_entity.type
_entity.pdbx_description
1 polymer ?
#
loop_
_entity_poly.entity_id
_entity_poly.type
_entity_poly.pdbx_seq_one_letter_code
_entity_poly.pdbx_strand_id
1 'polypeptide(L)'
;MRASVYFLHGEKVSPAPRTVAPPTTAAGALRALLAGPSSYERGHGRTTTIPAGTTLNSVVVNRHVATVDLSGRYDDGGGSLSMRARLAQVVFTATRFPAIEKVRFELDGKPVTSFGGEGIVLNGPVGRADFEDLAPLILVESPLIGDTIRTPVRVWGSANTFEATLRLKITDAAGRTAANIYATATSGTGTRGTFDVTFPYKATRSGAGKLTAYWESPEDGHAVIEDTVPLTVRR
;
A
#
# COMPACT_ATOMS: atom_id res chain seq x y z
N MET A 1 13.55 6.70 -11.43
CA MET A 1 13.14 5.30 -11.16
C MET A 1 11.75 5.31 -10.52
N ARG A 2 11.03 4.18 -10.54
CA ARG A 2 9.69 4.09 -9.97
C ARG A 2 9.71 3.53 -8.56
N ALA A 3 9.01 4.18 -7.65
CA ALA A 3 8.69 3.70 -6.33
C ALA A 3 7.19 3.57 -6.11
N SER A 4 6.79 2.78 -5.12
CA SER A 4 5.47 2.88 -4.50
C SER A 4 5.56 3.71 -3.21
N VAL A 5 4.50 4.48 -2.95
CA VAL A 5 4.18 5.09 -1.64
C VAL A 5 2.77 4.67 -1.26
N TYR A 6 2.44 4.66 0.02
CA TYR A 6 1.17 4.13 0.50
C TYR A 6 0.28 5.27 0.99
N PHE A 7 -0.81 5.49 0.26
CA PHE A 7 -1.90 6.38 0.63
C PHE A 7 -3.03 5.58 1.26
N LEU A 8 -4.12 6.25 1.61
CA LEU A 8 -5.35 5.59 2.00
C LEU A 8 -6.31 5.47 0.81
N HIS A 9 -7.07 4.40 0.75
CA HIS A 9 -8.22 4.23 -0.14
C HIS A 9 -9.38 3.76 0.73
N GLY A 10 -10.32 4.66 1.03
CA GLY A 10 -11.19 4.49 2.20
C GLY A 10 -10.37 4.54 3.48
N GLU A 11 -10.48 3.52 4.33
CA GLU A 11 -9.77 3.43 5.61
C GLU A 11 -8.51 2.55 5.55
N LYS A 12 -8.19 1.99 4.38
CA LYS A 12 -7.10 1.02 4.20
C LYS A 12 -5.93 1.61 3.43
N VAL A 13 -4.71 1.14 3.69
CA VAL A 13 -3.52 1.50 2.92
C VAL A 13 -3.60 0.97 1.49
N SER A 14 -3.20 1.78 0.53
CA SER A 14 -3.20 1.47 -0.90
C SER A 14 -1.94 2.04 -1.56
N PRO A 15 -1.15 1.23 -2.28
CA PRO A 15 0.07 1.69 -2.91
C PRO A 15 -0.23 2.49 -4.17
N ALA A 16 0.57 3.52 -4.40
CA ALA A 16 0.47 4.40 -5.55
C ALA A 16 1.86 4.71 -6.11
N PRO A 17 1.99 4.90 -7.43
CA PRO A 17 3.29 5.08 -8.03
C PRO A 17 3.88 6.47 -7.79
N ARG A 18 5.19 6.51 -7.64
CA ARG A 18 5.98 7.73 -7.58
C ARG A 18 7.19 7.63 -8.50
N THR A 19 7.47 8.72 -9.19
CA THR A 19 8.77 8.92 -9.82
C THR A 19 9.69 9.52 -8.77
N VAL A 20 10.78 8.81 -8.45
CA VAL A 20 11.83 9.31 -7.56
C VAL A 20 13.15 9.41 -8.30
N ALA A 21 13.95 10.41 -7.94
CA ALA A 21 15.30 10.58 -8.45
C ALA A 21 16.14 9.33 -8.10
N PRO A 22 16.96 8.81 -9.04
CA PRO A 22 17.93 7.76 -8.73
C PRO A 22 19.01 8.25 -7.74
N PRO A 23 19.51 7.40 -6.83
CA PRO A 23 18.98 6.08 -6.50
C PRO A 23 17.64 6.17 -5.76
N THR A 24 16.76 5.18 -5.98
CA THR A 24 15.49 5.08 -5.24
C THR A 24 15.80 4.78 -3.77
N THR A 25 15.59 5.75 -2.88
CA THR A 25 15.84 5.61 -1.44
C THR A 25 14.55 5.69 -0.61
N ALA A 26 14.58 5.16 0.61
CA ALA A 26 13.49 5.32 1.58
C ALA A 26 13.20 6.81 1.84
N ALA A 27 14.23 7.64 1.99
CA ALA A 27 14.06 9.09 2.15
C ALA A 27 13.35 9.73 0.94
N GLY A 28 13.72 9.34 -0.28
CA GLY A 28 13.05 9.82 -1.50
C GLY A 28 11.57 9.42 -1.57
N ALA A 29 11.25 8.16 -1.23
CA ALA A 29 9.87 7.68 -1.19
C ALA A 29 9.05 8.37 -0.09
N LEU A 30 9.62 8.56 1.10
CA LEU A 30 8.95 9.26 2.19
C LEU A 30 8.69 10.73 1.87
N ARG A 31 9.63 11.46 1.25
CA ARG A 31 9.35 12.82 0.75
C ARG A 31 8.20 12.84 -0.26
N ALA A 32 8.16 11.84 -1.14
CA ALA A 32 7.10 11.70 -2.13
C ALA A 32 5.73 11.33 -1.53
N LEU A 33 5.72 10.67 -0.38
CA LEU A 33 4.52 10.43 0.44
C LEU A 33 4.05 11.72 1.12
N LEU A 34 4.96 12.47 1.75
CA LEU A 34 4.67 13.73 2.45
C LEU A 34 4.15 14.83 1.50
N ALA A 35 4.52 14.78 0.21
CA ALA A 35 3.95 15.65 -0.82
C ALA A 35 2.44 15.40 -1.07
N GLY A 36 1.89 14.30 -0.55
CA GLY A 36 0.48 13.94 -0.68
C GLY A 36 0.12 13.31 -2.04
N PRO A 37 -1.16 12.92 -2.22
CA PRO A 37 -1.64 12.33 -3.46
C PRO A 37 -1.77 13.37 -4.59
N SER A 38 -1.36 12.98 -5.79
CA SER A 38 -1.53 13.73 -7.04
C SER A 38 -3.01 13.89 -7.42
N SER A 39 -3.30 14.76 -8.39
CA SER A 39 -4.66 14.94 -8.91
C SER A 39 -5.24 13.63 -9.47
N TYR A 40 -4.44 12.85 -10.20
CA TYR A 40 -4.86 11.54 -10.71
C TYR A 40 -5.22 10.58 -9.59
N GLU A 41 -4.40 10.50 -8.54
CA GLU A 41 -4.62 9.60 -7.40
C GLU A 41 -5.85 10.01 -6.59
N ARG A 42 -6.04 11.30 -6.34
CA ARG A 42 -7.25 11.84 -5.71
C ARG A 42 -8.50 11.54 -6.55
N GLY A 43 -8.41 11.67 -7.87
CA GLY A 43 -9.48 11.28 -8.80
C GLY A 43 -9.83 9.79 -8.76
N HIS A 44 -8.94 8.95 -8.22
CA HIS A 44 -9.15 7.53 -7.96
C HIS A 44 -9.25 7.21 -6.46
N GLY A 45 -9.69 8.17 -5.65
CA GLY A 45 -10.04 7.97 -4.25
C GLY A 45 -8.88 7.83 -3.27
N ARG A 46 -7.63 8.14 -3.68
CA ARG A 46 -6.48 8.10 -2.77
C ARG A 46 -6.43 9.37 -1.92
N THR A 47 -6.32 9.19 -0.61
CA THR A 47 -6.27 10.26 0.39
C THR A 47 -5.06 10.09 1.31
N THR A 48 -4.79 11.07 2.18
CA THR A 48 -3.73 11.00 3.19
C THR A 48 -4.22 11.65 4.48
N THR A 49 -3.85 11.10 5.63
CA THR A 49 -4.10 11.74 6.94
C THR A 49 -2.86 12.45 7.47
N ILE A 50 -1.75 12.43 6.72
CA ILE A 50 -0.53 13.16 7.04
C ILE A 50 -0.79 14.68 6.92
N PRO A 51 -0.53 15.48 7.96
CA PRO A 51 -0.76 16.92 7.91
C PRO A 51 0.04 17.61 6.81
N ALA A 52 -0.62 18.52 6.09
CA ALA A 52 0.06 19.32 5.08
C ALA A 52 1.17 20.17 5.74
N GLY A 53 2.33 20.19 5.10
CA GLY A 53 3.53 20.88 5.59
C GLY A 53 4.43 20.05 6.51
N THR A 54 4.10 18.77 6.79
CA THR A 54 5.06 17.86 7.44
C THR A 54 6.31 17.72 6.57
N THR A 55 7.49 17.87 7.17
CA THR A 55 8.78 17.71 6.51
C THR A 55 9.52 16.48 7.02
N LEU A 56 10.39 15.93 6.18
CA LEU A 56 11.30 14.84 6.53
C LEU A 56 12.66 15.42 6.88
N ASN A 57 13.02 15.37 8.17
CA ASN A 57 14.29 15.85 8.68
C ASN A 57 15.41 14.85 8.33
N SER A 58 15.23 13.57 8.67
CA SER A 58 16.23 12.54 8.38
C SER A 58 15.64 11.13 8.27
N VAL A 59 16.40 10.23 7.64
CA VAL A 59 16.16 8.78 7.65
C VAL A 59 17.49 8.08 7.86
N VAL A 60 17.60 7.29 8.93
CA VAL A 60 18.79 6.48 9.24
C VAL A 60 18.39 5.02 9.34
N VAL A 61 19.04 4.15 8.57
CA VAL A 61 18.74 2.71 8.58
C VAL A 61 19.84 1.96 9.31
N ASN A 62 19.46 1.20 10.34
CA ASN A 62 20.36 0.34 11.12
C ASN A 62 19.64 -0.97 11.45
N ARG A 63 20.26 -2.12 11.12
CA ARG A 63 19.74 -3.48 11.44
C ARG A 63 18.23 -3.62 11.14
N HIS A 64 17.83 -3.41 9.90
CA HIS A 64 16.44 -3.50 9.43
C HIS A 64 15.43 -2.51 10.03
N VAL A 65 15.89 -1.55 10.84
CA VAL A 65 15.06 -0.48 11.40
C VAL A 65 15.43 0.84 10.75
N ALA A 66 14.43 1.54 10.19
CA ALA A 66 14.58 2.92 9.78
C ALA A 66 14.13 3.86 10.90
N THR A 67 15.05 4.63 11.46
CA THR A 67 14.69 5.81 12.25
C THR A 67 14.28 6.91 11.28
N VAL A 68 13.03 7.35 11.37
CA VAL A 68 12.41 8.38 10.52
C VAL A 68 12.08 9.58 11.39
N ASP A 69 12.82 10.67 11.18
CA ASP A 69 12.65 11.94 11.88
C ASP A 69 11.82 12.89 11.00
N LEU A 70 10.66 13.28 11.52
CA LEU A 70 9.70 14.18 10.87
C LEU A 70 9.59 15.47 11.67
N SER A 71 9.15 16.56 11.04
CA SER A 71 8.80 17.76 11.80
C SER A 71 7.64 17.52 12.77
N GLY A 72 7.61 18.22 13.91
CA GLY A 72 6.53 18.15 14.90
C GLY A 72 5.11 18.30 14.34
N ARG A 73 4.96 19.01 13.22
CA ARG A 73 3.72 19.09 12.39
C ARG A 73 3.05 17.74 12.17
N TYR A 74 3.81 16.65 12.09
CA TYR A 74 3.27 15.31 11.86
C TYR A 74 2.29 14.85 12.97
N ASP A 75 2.42 15.41 14.17
CA ASP A 75 1.56 15.14 15.32
C ASP A 75 0.26 15.98 15.32
N ASP A 76 0.13 16.93 14.39
CA ASP A 76 -0.99 17.86 14.37
C ASP A 76 -2.31 17.16 14.01
N GLY A 77 -3.30 17.31 14.89
CA GLY A 77 -4.72 17.07 14.65
C GLY A 77 -5.14 15.63 14.29
N GLY A 78 -6.46 15.46 14.18
CA GLY A 78 -7.10 14.17 13.90
C GLY A 78 -7.38 13.36 15.18
N GLY A 79 -8.30 12.40 15.07
CA GLY A 79 -8.54 11.41 16.13
C GLY A 79 -7.63 10.18 16.00
N SER A 80 -7.76 9.23 16.94
CA SER A 80 -6.88 8.06 17.07
C SER A 80 -6.78 7.23 15.78
N LEU A 81 -7.87 7.07 15.03
CA LEU A 81 -7.87 6.38 13.73
C LEU A 81 -7.01 7.10 12.68
N SER A 82 -7.15 8.42 12.55
CA SER A 82 -6.37 9.23 11.61
C SER A 82 -4.87 9.19 11.94
N MET A 83 -4.55 9.20 13.24
CA MET A 83 -3.18 9.12 13.74
C MET A 83 -2.55 7.74 13.50
N ARG A 84 -3.28 6.64 13.73
CA ARG A 84 -2.83 5.29 13.33
C ARG A 84 -2.62 5.19 11.82
N ALA A 85 -3.55 5.74 11.04
CA ALA A 85 -3.49 5.69 9.58
C ALA A 85 -2.24 6.40 9.02
N ARG A 86 -1.86 7.57 9.54
CA ARG A 86 -0.63 8.24 9.08
C ARG A 86 0.62 7.44 9.41
N LEU A 87 0.69 6.83 10.61
CA LEU A 87 1.78 5.94 10.98
C LEU A 87 1.89 4.77 9.99
N ALA A 88 0.77 4.11 9.67
CA ALA A 88 0.72 3.03 8.69
C ALA A 88 1.23 3.48 7.31
N GLN A 89 0.82 4.65 6.82
CA GLN A 89 1.31 5.18 5.54
C GLN A 89 2.85 5.31 5.50
N VAL A 90 3.47 5.80 6.57
CA VAL A 90 4.94 5.90 6.69
C VAL A 90 5.57 4.51 6.77
N VAL A 91 5.05 3.62 7.61
CA VAL A 91 5.58 2.26 7.79
C VAL A 91 5.55 1.47 6.49
N PHE A 92 4.40 1.42 5.79
CA PHE A 92 4.29 0.67 4.55
C PHE A 92 5.20 1.24 3.45
N THR A 93 5.36 2.57 3.41
CA THR A 93 6.26 3.25 2.46
C THR A 93 7.74 3.00 2.76
N ALA A 94 8.15 2.97 4.03
CA ALA A 94 9.54 2.68 4.39
C ALA A 94 9.87 1.20 4.18
N THR A 95 8.96 0.29 4.54
CA THR A 95 9.16 -1.16 4.50
C THR A 95 9.00 -1.78 3.11
N ARG A 96 8.67 -1.00 2.08
CA ARG A 96 8.76 -1.46 0.67
C ARG A 96 10.21 -1.63 0.19
N PHE A 97 11.18 -1.18 0.98
CA PHE A 97 12.59 -1.42 0.75
C PHE A 97 13.01 -2.64 1.57
N PRO A 98 13.49 -3.74 0.96
CA PRO A 98 13.76 -5.00 1.67
C PRO A 98 14.76 -4.89 2.84
N ALA A 99 15.59 -3.85 2.85
CA ALA A 99 16.51 -3.57 3.95
C ALA A 99 15.83 -2.96 5.19
N ILE A 100 14.52 -2.69 5.16
CA ILE A 100 13.75 -2.06 6.23
C ILE A 100 12.53 -2.92 6.55
N GLU A 101 12.44 -3.40 7.78
CA GLU A 101 11.32 -4.21 8.29
C GLU A 101 10.45 -3.41 9.27
N LYS A 102 11.06 -2.46 9.99
CA LYS A 102 10.38 -1.63 11.00
C LYS A 102 10.81 -0.17 10.92
N VAL A 103 9.98 0.70 11.47
CA VAL A 103 10.21 2.14 11.58
C VAL A 103 10.20 2.56 13.03
N ARG A 104 11.21 3.33 13.43
CA ARG A 104 11.24 4.10 14.66
C ARG A 104 10.93 5.56 14.31
N PHE A 105 9.98 6.16 15.01
CA PHE A 105 9.57 7.55 14.77
C PHE A 105 10.29 8.51 15.71
N GLU A 106 10.77 9.61 15.13
CA GLU A 106 11.25 10.79 15.85
C GLU A 106 10.51 12.04 15.34
N LEU A 107 10.29 13.00 16.24
CA LEU A 107 9.77 14.32 15.91
C LEU A 107 10.73 15.40 16.37
N ASP A 108 11.22 16.18 15.42
CA ASP A 108 12.23 17.22 15.66
C ASP A 108 13.44 16.67 16.44
N GLY A 109 13.91 15.49 16.05
CA GLY A 109 15.03 14.77 16.66
C GLY A 109 14.74 14.11 18.02
N LYS A 110 13.48 14.09 18.48
CA LYS A 110 13.09 13.45 19.75
C LYS A 110 12.34 12.14 19.51
N PRO A 111 12.71 11.04 20.19
CA PRO A 111 11.96 9.78 20.12
C PRO A 111 10.49 9.95 20.49
N VAL A 112 9.61 9.39 19.67
CA VAL A 112 8.16 9.36 19.94
C VAL A 112 7.83 8.09 20.72
N THR A 113 7.43 8.25 21.99
CA THR A 113 6.92 7.15 22.83
C THR A 113 5.40 7.19 22.99
N SER A 114 4.80 8.36 22.77
CA SER A 114 3.37 8.60 22.70
C SER A 114 3.12 9.50 21.50
N PHE A 115 2.16 9.13 20.65
CA PHE A 115 1.83 9.85 19.42
C PHE A 115 0.38 10.32 19.45
N GLY A 116 0.17 11.59 19.11
CA GLY A 116 -1.12 12.23 19.12
C GLY A 116 -1.63 12.63 20.50
N GLY A 117 -2.58 13.56 20.54
CA GLY A 117 -3.28 13.96 21.77
C GLY A 117 -4.09 12.82 22.41
N GLU A 118 -4.35 11.75 21.67
CA GLU A 118 -5.03 10.53 22.12
C GLU A 118 -4.08 9.52 22.79
N GLY A 119 -2.77 9.74 22.72
CA GLY A 119 -1.78 8.94 23.44
C GLY A 119 -1.52 7.55 22.85
N ILE A 120 -1.37 7.44 21.53
CA ILE A 120 -0.98 6.18 20.89
C ILE A 120 0.43 5.81 21.36
N VAL A 121 0.52 4.76 22.17
CA VAL A 121 1.79 4.32 22.75
C VAL A 121 2.65 3.62 21.68
N LEU A 122 3.87 4.11 21.50
CA LEU A 122 4.90 3.54 20.63
C LEU A 122 6.08 3.05 21.48
N ASN A 123 6.01 1.80 21.95
CA ASN A 123 7.04 1.19 22.80
C ASN A 123 8.29 0.70 22.06
N GLY A 124 8.52 1.17 20.83
CA GLY A 124 9.65 0.76 20.00
C GLY A 124 9.37 0.90 18.50
N PRO A 125 10.25 0.34 17.65
CA PRO A 125 10.02 0.31 16.22
C PRO A 125 8.79 -0.53 15.86
N VAL A 126 7.96 0.00 14.96
CA VAL A 126 6.73 -0.62 14.47
C VAL A 126 6.87 -1.08 13.01
N GLY A 127 6.26 -2.20 12.66
CA GLY A 127 6.23 -2.79 11.31
C GLY A 127 4.81 -2.90 10.76
N ARG A 128 4.68 -3.51 9.58
CA ARG A 128 3.37 -3.65 8.91
C ARG A 128 2.32 -4.39 9.76
N ALA A 129 2.75 -5.38 10.54
CA ALA A 129 1.87 -6.19 11.40
C ALA A 129 1.19 -5.37 12.51
N ASP A 130 1.80 -4.27 12.96
CA ASP A 130 1.20 -3.38 13.97
C ASP A 130 -0.01 -2.60 13.41
N PHE A 131 -0.20 -2.64 12.08
CA PHE A 131 -1.26 -1.96 11.33
C PHE A 131 -2.04 -2.93 10.42
N GLU A 132 -2.14 -4.21 10.79
CA GLU A 132 -2.87 -5.23 10.01
C GLU A 132 -4.34 -4.84 9.77
N ASP A 133 -4.96 -4.18 10.76
CA ASP A 133 -6.31 -3.63 10.69
C ASP A 133 -6.46 -2.50 9.66
N LEU A 134 -5.36 -1.89 9.21
CA LEU A 134 -5.34 -0.86 8.19
C LEU A 134 -4.89 -1.39 6.81
N ALA A 135 -4.52 -2.66 6.70
CA ALA A 135 -4.32 -3.31 5.41
C ALA A 135 -5.64 -3.93 4.90
N PRO A 136 -5.90 -3.91 3.59
CA PRO A 136 -6.97 -4.73 3.01
C PRO A 136 -6.60 -6.22 3.15
N LEU A 137 -7.60 -7.12 3.12
CA LEU A 137 -7.31 -8.56 3.21
C LEU A 137 -6.52 -9.03 1.99
N ILE A 138 -6.65 -8.36 0.85
CA ILE A 138 -5.76 -8.54 -0.31
C ILE A 138 -5.18 -7.18 -0.68
N LEU A 139 -3.87 -7.02 -0.48
CA LEU A 139 -3.10 -5.83 -0.84
C LEU A 139 -2.29 -6.11 -2.11
N VAL A 140 -2.68 -5.52 -3.23
CA VAL A 140 -1.91 -5.61 -4.49
C VAL A 140 -0.83 -4.53 -4.50
N GLU A 141 0.43 -4.94 -4.61
CA GLU A 141 1.58 -4.03 -4.63
C GLU A 141 2.18 -3.85 -6.03
N SER A 142 1.83 -4.74 -6.97
CA SER A 142 2.01 -4.51 -8.40
C SER A 142 1.01 -5.35 -9.20
N PRO A 143 0.44 -4.82 -10.31
CA PRO A 143 0.57 -3.45 -10.81
C PRO A 143 -0.02 -2.40 -9.86
N LEU A 144 0.37 -1.15 -10.05
CA LEU A 144 -0.13 0.02 -9.32
C LEU A 144 -1.13 0.80 -10.18
N ILE A 145 -1.88 1.70 -9.55
CA ILE A 145 -2.84 2.53 -10.29
C ILE A 145 -2.19 3.32 -11.42
N GLY A 146 -2.85 3.36 -12.57
CA GLY A 146 -2.35 4.00 -13.79
C GLY A 146 -1.30 3.19 -14.56
N ASP A 147 -0.95 1.98 -14.09
CA ASP A 147 0.00 1.14 -14.81
C ASP A 147 -0.50 0.73 -16.19
N THR A 148 0.44 0.60 -17.13
CA THR A 148 0.18 -0.11 -18.38
C THR A 148 0.72 -1.53 -18.26
N ILE A 149 -0.16 -2.53 -18.38
CA ILE A 149 0.22 -3.94 -18.34
C ILE A 149 0.25 -4.54 -19.76
N ARG A 150 1.04 -5.59 -19.94
CA ARG A 150 1.11 -6.46 -21.14
C ARG A 150 0.95 -7.91 -20.73
N THR A 151 0.69 -8.78 -21.69
CA THR A 151 0.59 -10.22 -21.43
C THR A 151 1.93 -10.93 -21.67
N PRO A 152 2.36 -11.86 -20.78
CA PRO A 152 1.77 -12.18 -19.48
C PRO A 152 2.01 -11.05 -18.46
N VAL A 153 1.09 -10.92 -17.49
CA VAL A 153 1.19 -9.92 -16.42
C VAL A 153 1.63 -10.60 -15.13
N ARG A 154 2.59 -10.00 -14.44
CA ARG A 154 2.97 -10.36 -13.07
C ARG A 154 2.17 -9.51 -12.10
N VAL A 155 1.55 -10.16 -11.12
CA VAL A 155 0.79 -9.53 -10.04
C VAL A 155 1.35 -10.06 -8.72
N TRP A 156 1.73 -9.15 -7.82
CA TRP A 156 2.26 -9.53 -6.51
C TRP A 156 1.77 -8.59 -5.41
N GLY A 157 1.83 -9.09 -4.19
CA GLY A 157 1.38 -8.38 -3.01
C GLY A 157 1.30 -9.29 -1.79
N SER A 158 0.38 -8.99 -0.88
CA SER A 158 0.14 -9.79 0.32
C SER A 158 -1.33 -9.98 0.59
N ALA A 159 -1.68 -11.09 1.24
CA ALA A 159 -3.06 -11.38 1.60
C ALA A 159 -3.17 -12.06 2.96
N ASN A 160 -4.31 -11.88 3.61
CA ASN A 160 -4.73 -12.53 4.84
C ASN A 160 -6.18 -12.99 4.67
N THR A 161 -6.40 -13.91 3.73
CA THR A 161 -7.72 -14.44 3.38
C THR A 161 -7.91 -15.83 3.97
N PHE A 162 -9.16 -16.30 3.98
CA PHE A 162 -9.48 -17.67 4.39
C PHE A 162 -8.75 -18.68 3.48
N GLU A 163 -8.06 -19.65 4.10
CA GLU A 163 -7.27 -20.68 3.41
C GLU A 163 -6.18 -20.14 2.45
N ALA A 164 -5.76 -18.89 2.64
CA ALA A 164 -4.79 -18.17 1.79
C ALA A 164 -5.26 -17.98 0.34
N THR A 165 -6.56 -18.13 0.08
CA THR A 165 -7.12 -18.16 -1.27
C THR A 165 -7.52 -16.77 -1.74
N LEU A 166 -7.28 -16.46 -3.02
CA LEU A 166 -7.70 -15.20 -3.63
C LEU A 166 -7.93 -15.35 -5.13
N ARG A 167 -8.69 -14.41 -5.69
CA ARG A 167 -8.95 -14.31 -7.13
C ARG A 167 -8.45 -12.99 -7.67
N LEU A 168 -7.88 -13.07 -8.87
CA LEU A 168 -7.38 -11.93 -9.61
C LEU A 168 -8.10 -11.88 -10.96
N LYS A 169 -8.89 -10.83 -11.17
CA LYS A 169 -9.67 -10.61 -12.39
C LYS A 169 -9.19 -9.37 -13.12
N ILE A 170 -8.91 -9.50 -14.41
CA ILE A 170 -8.60 -8.38 -15.29
C ILE A 170 -9.80 -8.13 -16.19
N THR A 171 -10.26 -6.89 -16.20
CA THR A 171 -11.31 -6.40 -17.11
C THR A 171 -10.70 -5.41 -18.10
N ASP A 172 -11.06 -5.54 -19.38
CA ASP A 172 -10.58 -4.67 -20.47
C ASP A 172 -11.46 -3.41 -20.67
N ALA A 173 -11.13 -2.59 -21.67
CA ALA A 173 -11.82 -1.34 -21.97
C ALA A 173 -13.27 -1.50 -22.45
N ALA A 174 -13.66 -2.71 -22.85
CA ALA A 174 -15.03 -3.04 -23.21
C ALA A 174 -15.82 -3.60 -22.01
N GLY A 175 -15.22 -3.63 -20.81
CA GLY A 175 -15.83 -4.24 -19.63
C GLY A 175 -15.79 -5.78 -19.65
N ARG A 176 -15.03 -6.40 -20.57
CA ARG A 176 -14.95 -7.86 -20.69
C ARG A 176 -13.83 -8.41 -19.81
N THR A 177 -14.09 -9.57 -19.20
CA THR A 177 -13.07 -10.32 -18.46
C THR A 177 -11.99 -10.83 -19.42
N ALA A 178 -10.79 -10.26 -19.32
CA ALA A 178 -9.61 -10.67 -20.08
C ALA A 178 -8.85 -11.83 -19.39
N ALA A 179 -8.94 -11.92 -18.07
CA ALA A 179 -8.46 -13.04 -17.26
C ALA A 179 -9.23 -13.10 -15.93
N ASN A 180 -9.42 -14.30 -15.38
CA ASN A 180 -9.90 -14.50 -14.03
C ASN A 180 -9.26 -15.76 -13.46
N ILE A 181 -8.24 -15.59 -12.62
CA ILE A 181 -7.41 -16.68 -12.13
C ILE A 181 -7.53 -16.82 -10.62
N TYR A 182 -7.19 -18.02 -10.16
CA TYR A 182 -7.04 -18.33 -8.75
C TYR A 182 -5.57 -18.18 -8.38
N ALA A 183 -5.30 -17.64 -7.20
CA ALA A 183 -3.97 -17.56 -6.62
C ALA A 183 -4.03 -17.92 -5.14
N THR A 184 -2.88 -18.27 -4.59
CA THR A 184 -2.72 -18.59 -3.17
C THR A 184 -1.60 -17.74 -2.60
N ALA A 185 -1.81 -17.19 -1.41
CA ALA A 185 -0.73 -16.58 -0.63
C ALA A 185 0.07 -17.65 0.13
N THR A 186 1.28 -17.32 0.57
CA THR A 186 2.14 -18.25 1.34
C THR A 186 1.59 -18.60 2.72
N SER A 187 0.61 -17.83 3.21
CA SER A 187 -0.10 -18.03 4.47
C SER A 187 -1.49 -17.42 4.38
N GLY A 188 -2.38 -17.82 5.28
CA GLY A 188 -3.77 -17.37 5.33
C GLY A 188 -4.31 -17.40 6.75
N THR A 189 -5.61 -17.14 6.88
CA THR A 189 -6.39 -17.14 8.13
C THR A 189 -5.62 -16.66 9.36
N GLY A 190 -5.59 -15.34 9.56
CA GLY A 190 -4.96 -14.74 10.74
C GLY A 190 -3.46 -14.54 10.61
N THR A 191 -2.82 -15.08 9.57
CA THR A 191 -1.42 -14.82 9.24
C THR A 191 -1.31 -14.31 7.81
N ARG A 192 -0.84 -13.07 7.64
CA ARG A 192 -0.62 -12.48 6.32
C ARG A 192 0.51 -13.19 5.59
N GLY A 193 0.22 -13.72 4.40
CA GLY A 193 1.19 -14.27 3.45
C GLY A 193 1.43 -13.35 2.26
N THR A 194 2.42 -13.68 1.44
CA THR A 194 2.70 -13.01 0.16
C THR A 194 2.20 -13.84 -1.01
N PHE A 195 1.89 -13.20 -2.14
CA PHE A 195 1.62 -13.89 -3.39
C PHE A 195 2.39 -13.20 -4.52
N ASP A 196 2.80 -13.98 -5.52
CA ASP A 196 3.50 -13.50 -6.70
C ASP A 196 3.20 -14.46 -7.86
N VAL A 197 2.35 -14.03 -8.78
CA VAL A 197 1.84 -14.86 -9.87
C VAL A 197 2.02 -14.16 -11.20
N THR A 198 2.33 -14.92 -12.25
CA THR A 198 2.40 -14.43 -13.62
C THR A 198 1.45 -15.23 -14.49
N PHE A 199 0.52 -14.56 -15.18
CA PHE A 199 -0.50 -15.24 -15.97
C PHE A 199 -0.80 -14.51 -17.29
N PRO A 200 -1.19 -15.25 -18.36
CA PRO A 200 -1.63 -14.65 -19.60
C PRO A 200 -3.03 -14.03 -19.46
N TYR A 201 -3.36 -13.08 -20.32
CA TYR A 201 -4.71 -12.53 -20.44
C TYR A 201 -5.02 -12.24 -21.90
N LYS A 202 -6.31 -12.21 -22.26
CA LYS A 202 -6.76 -11.96 -23.63
C LYS A 202 -7.71 -10.76 -23.66
N ALA A 203 -7.16 -9.58 -23.94
CA ALA A 203 -7.96 -8.36 -24.08
C ALA A 203 -8.55 -8.24 -25.50
N THR A 204 -9.79 -7.77 -25.60
CA THR A 204 -10.43 -7.52 -26.90
C THR A 204 -10.02 -6.17 -27.48
N ARG A 205 -9.68 -5.21 -26.61
CA ARG A 205 -9.28 -3.84 -26.96
C ARG A 205 -8.25 -3.32 -25.96
N SER A 206 -7.19 -2.68 -26.45
CA SER A 206 -6.27 -1.91 -25.62
C SER A 206 -6.95 -0.65 -25.08
N GLY A 207 -6.73 -0.31 -23.82
CA GLY A 207 -7.33 0.89 -23.20
C GLY A 207 -7.46 0.76 -21.69
N ALA A 208 -8.30 1.60 -21.09
CA ALA A 208 -8.59 1.56 -19.67
C ALA A 208 -9.11 0.18 -19.26
N GLY A 209 -8.65 -0.33 -18.12
CA GLY A 209 -9.09 -1.58 -17.55
C GLY A 209 -8.87 -1.58 -16.06
N LYS A 210 -9.15 -2.73 -15.44
CA LYS A 210 -9.05 -2.88 -13.99
C LYS A 210 -8.48 -4.25 -13.66
N LEU A 211 -7.59 -4.30 -12.68
CA LEU A 211 -7.32 -5.51 -11.91
C LEU A 211 -8.17 -5.44 -10.64
N THR A 212 -8.99 -6.46 -10.42
CA THR A 212 -9.78 -6.62 -9.19
C THR A 212 -9.24 -7.82 -8.42
N ALA A 213 -8.87 -7.57 -7.16
CA ALA A 213 -8.49 -8.60 -6.21
C ALA A 213 -9.66 -8.81 -5.24
N TYR A 214 -10.12 -10.05 -5.14
CA TYR A 214 -11.27 -10.41 -4.33
C TYR A 214 -11.11 -11.84 -3.81
N TRP A 215 -11.89 -12.18 -2.81
CA TRP A 215 -12.03 -13.55 -2.31
C TRP A 215 -13.52 -13.89 -2.22
N GLU A 216 -13.82 -15.16 -2.10
CA GLU A 216 -15.20 -15.63 -1.95
C GLU A 216 -15.44 -15.88 -0.46
N SER A 217 -16.49 -15.25 0.08
CA SER A 217 -16.88 -15.42 1.48
C SER A 217 -17.22 -16.88 1.75
N PRO A 218 -16.64 -17.54 2.77
CA PRO A 218 -16.99 -18.91 3.14
C PRO A 218 -18.39 -19.01 3.73
N GLU A 219 -19.01 -17.90 4.14
CA GLU A 219 -20.37 -17.88 4.71
C GLU A 219 -21.43 -18.17 3.65
N ASP A 220 -21.29 -17.60 2.44
CA ASP A 220 -22.35 -17.56 1.43
C ASP A 220 -21.83 -17.54 -0.03
N GLY A 221 -20.51 -17.61 -0.24
CA GLY A 221 -19.88 -17.67 -1.56
C GLY A 221 -19.85 -16.35 -2.33
N HIS A 222 -20.29 -15.23 -1.75
CA HIS A 222 -20.27 -13.96 -2.48
C HIS A 222 -18.84 -13.40 -2.61
N ALA A 223 -18.59 -12.68 -3.70
CA ALA A 223 -17.30 -12.06 -3.94
C ALA A 223 -17.13 -10.81 -3.05
N VAL A 224 -16.16 -10.85 -2.14
CA VAL A 224 -15.72 -9.72 -1.33
C VAL A 224 -14.57 -9.03 -2.04
N ILE A 225 -14.82 -7.84 -2.59
CA ILE A 225 -13.82 -7.05 -3.31
C ILE A 225 -12.94 -6.32 -2.30
N GLU A 226 -11.65 -6.63 -2.30
CA GLU A 226 -10.67 -6.04 -1.37
C GLU A 226 -9.88 -4.91 -2.02
N ASP A 227 -9.53 -5.05 -3.31
CA ASP A 227 -8.82 -4.01 -4.04
C ASP A 227 -9.25 -3.94 -5.50
N THR A 228 -9.19 -2.73 -6.04
CA THR A 228 -9.37 -2.45 -7.46
C THR A 228 -8.30 -1.47 -7.91
N VAL A 229 -7.50 -1.92 -8.86
CA VAL A 229 -6.38 -1.19 -9.44
C VAL A 229 -6.75 -0.77 -10.87
N PRO A 230 -7.12 0.51 -11.09
CA PRO A 230 -7.30 1.06 -12.44
C PRO A 230 -5.99 1.04 -13.19
N LEU A 231 -5.99 0.52 -14.42
CA LEU A 231 -4.80 0.33 -15.23
C LEU A 231 -5.13 0.51 -16.72
N THR A 232 -4.10 0.48 -17.56
CA THR A 232 -4.22 0.38 -19.02
C THR A 232 -3.84 -1.03 -19.44
N VAL A 233 -4.79 -1.74 -20.05
CA VAL A 233 -4.58 -3.07 -20.62
C VAL A 233 -4.10 -2.91 -22.05
N ARG A 234 -3.04 -3.63 -22.45
CA ARG A 234 -2.63 -3.74 -23.85
C ARG A 234 -2.88 -5.15 -24.36
N ARG A 235 -3.51 -5.23 -25.53
CA ARG A 235 -3.66 -6.48 -26.27
C ARG A 235 -2.30 -7.04 -26.68
#